data_AF-A0AA38MV03-F1
#
_entry.id   AF-A0AA38MV03-F1
#
_cell.length_a   1.000
_cell.length_b   1.000
_cell.length_c   1.000
_cell.angle_alpha   90.00
_cell.angle_beta   90.00
_cell.angle_gamma   90.00
#
_symmetry.space_group_name_H-M   'P 1'
#
loop_
_entity.id
_entity.type
_entity.pdbx_description
1 polymer ?
#
loop_
_entity_poly.entity_id
_entity_poly.type
_entity_poly.pdbx_seq_one_letter_code
_entity_poly.pdbx_strand_id
1 'polypeptide(L)'
;MASSTSHLTPIDDSIRTSDLFNTPDADVVIRSSDNVDFYLHKKNLECATGGFPPAETPSNLKDVVHLTETANILEMLFSCIYPRPFPSLEELDFDTFMLLVEAAEKYQFFGMICACRLHMKEILYPTDPDFSTNFTLKLDLHAKRIRLLHFAIRHDVRDLIEELRVILVNVPLSDMAEILPPHIYMPWPLSGTETTRET
;
A
#
# COMPACT_ATOMS: atom_id res chain seq x y z
N MET A 1 35.49 31.03 7.50
CA MET A 1 34.07 30.72 7.26
C MET A 1 33.98 30.03 5.92
N ALA A 2 33.96 28.69 5.93
CA ALA A 2 33.84 27.90 4.71
C ALA A 2 32.36 27.53 4.56
N SER A 3 31.72 28.08 3.54
CA SER A 3 30.34 27.74 3.16
C SER A 3 30.34 26.36 2.52
N SER A 4 29.79 25.37 3.24
CA SER A 4 29.49 24.05 2.70
C SER A 4 28.27 24.15 1.79
N THR A 5 28.52 24.22 0.48
CA THR A 5 27.49 24.02 -0.55
C THR A 5 27.05 22.56 -0.53
N SER A 6 25.79 22.33 -0.18
CA SER A 6 25.10 21.04 -0.31
C SER A 6 25.12 20.59 -1.76
N HIS A 7 25.86 19.52 -2.05
CA HIS A 7 25.85 18.87 -3.34
C HIS A 7 24.55 18.07 -3.45
N LEU A 8 23.52 18.70 -4.03
CA LEU A 8 22.34 17.97 -4.50
C LEU A 8 22.81 17.13 -5.70
N THR A 9 22.74 15.81 -5.57
CA THR A 9 22.91 14.89 -6.69
C THR A 9 21.81 15.16 -7.72
N PRO A 10 22.12 15.21 -9.03
CA PRO A 10 21.10 15.34 -10.07
C PRO A 10 20.12 14.17 -9.96
N ILE A 11 18.83 14.46 -9.90
CA ILE A 11 17.78 13.47 -10.09
C ILE A 11 17.93 13.01 -11.56
N ASP A 12 18.37 11.77 -11.76
CA ASP A 12 18.44 11.17 -13.08
C ASP A 12 17.01 10.85 -13.54
N ASP A 13 16.41 11.80 -14.27
CA ASP A 13 15.08 11.67 -14.87
C ASP A 13 15.07 10.76 -16.11
N SER A 14 16.13 9.96 -16.35
CA SER A 14 16.15 9.04 -17.47
C SER A 14 15.12 7.93 -17.29
N ILE A 15 14.34 7.70 -18.36
CA ILE A 15 13.42 6.58 -18.42
C ILE A 15 14.24 5.30 -18.55
N ARG A 16 14.00 4.35 -17.65
CA ARG A 16 14.59 3.02 -17.65
C ARG A 16 13.53 1.99 -18.00
N THR A 17 13.96 0.79 -18.42
CA THR A 17 13.06 -0.35 -18.61
C THR A 17 13.32 -1.37 -17.51
N SER A 18 12.28 -1.99 -16.95
CA SER A 18 12.46 -3.05 -15.95
C SER A 18 13.10 -4.28 -16.58
N ASP A 19 14.17 -4.81 -15.97
CA ASP A 19 14.84 -6.04 -16.43
C ASP A 19 13.94 -7.27 -16.25
N LEU A 20 12.99 -7.23 -15.32
CA LEU A 20 12.07 -8.32 -15.01
C LEU A 20 10.85 -8.34 -15.95
N PHE A 21 10.44 -7.18 -16.44
CA PHE A 21 9.20 -6.99 -17.21
C PHE A 21 9.48 -6.20 -18.49
N ASN A 22 10.16 -6.89 -19.42
CA ASN A 22 10.53 -6.37 -20.72
C ASN A 22 10.22 -7.39 -21.82
N THR A 23 8.94 -7.74 -22.01
CA THR A 23 8.56 -8.75 -23.01
C THR A 23 8.46 -8.14 -24.40
N PRO A 24 9.06 -8.75 -25.44
CA PRO A 24 9.08 -8.19 -26.80
C PRO A 24 7.70 -8.21 -27.47
N ASP A 25 6.79 -9.06 -26.98
CA ASP A 25 5.41 -9.21 -27.40
C ASP A 25 4.40 -8.45 -26.52
N ALA A 26 4.89 -7.54 -25.66
CA ALA A 26 4.04 -6.68 -24.85
C ALA A 26 3.06 -5.86 -25.71
N ASP A 27 1.84 -5.70 -25.21
CA ASP A 27 0.75 -4.94 -25.82
C ASP A 27 0.31 -3.75 -24.94
N VAL A 28 0.98 -3.54 -23.81
CA VAL A 28 0.84 -2.37 -22.93
C VAL A 28 2.16 -1.99 -22.29
N VAL A 29 2.39 -0.68 -22.12
CA VAL A 29 3.51 -0.13 -21.35
C VAL A 29 2.95 0.62 -20.14
N ILE A 30 3.39 0.22 -18.95
CA ILE A 30 3.10 0.91 -17.69
C ILE A 30 4.38 1.60 -17.22
N ARG A 31 4.28 2.87 -16.79
CA ARG A 31 5.38 3.64 -16.20
C ARG A 31 5.15 3.89 -14.72
N SER A 32 6.16 3.60 -13.91
CA SER A 32 6.18 3.95 -12.48
C SER A 32 6.43 5.44 -12.23
N SER A 33 6.23 5.88 -11.00
CA SER A 33 6.52 7.27 -10.58
C SER A 33 8.00 7.65 -10.64
N ASP A 34 8.89 6.66 -10.62
CA ASP A 34 10.36 6.78 -10.70
C ASP A 34 10.89 6.41 -12.11
N ASN A 35 10.07 6.64 -13.14
CA ASN A 35 10.41 6.57 -14.56
C ASN A 35 10.92 5.20 -15.04
N VAL A 36 10.34 4.11 -14.53
CA VAL A 36 10.60 2.75 -15.04
C VAL A 36 9.43 2.26 -15.87
N ASP A 37 9.71 1.86 -17.10
CA ASP A 37 8.76 1.26 -18.04
C ASP A 37 8.70 -0.26 -17.86
N PHE A 38 7.48 -0.76 -17.79
CA PHE A 38 7.09 -2.15 -17.69
C PHE A 38 6.35 -2.54 -18.96
N TYR A 39 6.95 -3.44 -19.74
CA TYR A 39 6.34 -3.98 -20.96
C TYR A 39 5.61 -5.26 -20.58
N LEU A 40 4.27 -5.21 -20.60
CA LEU A 40 3.39 -6.22 -20.05
C LEU A 40 2.34 -6.69 -21.07
N HIS A 41 1.54 -7.68 -20.67
CA HIS A 41 0.41 -8.19 -21.43
C HIS A 41 -0.91 -7.78 -20.78
N LYS A 42 -1.77 -7.08 -21.51
CA LYS A 42 -3.12 -6.70 -21.07
C LYS A 42 -3.93 -7.90 -20.61
N LYS A 43 -3.81 -9.04 -21.31
CA LYS A 43 -4.51 -10.27 -20.95
C LYS A 43 -4.16 -10.76 -19.54
N ASN A 44 -2.91 -10.61 -19.11
CA ASN A 44 -2.49 -11.00 -17.76
C ASN A 44 -3.09 -10.04 -16.73
N LEU A 45 -3.08 -8.74 -17.01
CA LEU A 45 -3.71 -7.73 -16.16
C LEU A 45 -5.22 -7.98 -16.04
N GLU A 46 -5.93 -8.15 -17.15
CA GLU A 46 -7.37 -8.43 -17.20
C GLU A 46 -7.74 -9.69 -16.42
N CYS A 47 -6.95 -10.77 -16.53
CA CYS A 47 -7.25 -12.03 -15.86
C CYS A 47 -6.97 -12.01 -14.36
N ALA A 48 -6.01 -11.20 -13.89
CA ALA A 48 -5.51 -11.26 -12.52
C ALA A 48 -5.91 -10.05 -11.65
N THR A 49 -6.47 -9.00 -12.25
CA THR A 49 -6.75 -7.73 -11.58
C THR A 49 -8.15 -7.21 -11.91
N GLY A 50 -8.70 -6.36 -11.04
CA GLY A 50 -9.96 -5.65 -11.29
C GLY A 50 -9.81 -4.19 -11.74
N GLY A 51 -8.63 -3.59 -11.54
CA GLY A 51 -8.39 -2.16 -11.75
C GLY A 51 -7.98 -1.75 -13.16
N PHE A 52 -7.77 -2.70 -14.07
CA PHE A 52 -7.31 -2.41 -15.44
C PHE A 52 -8.40 -2.66 -16.49
N PRO A 53 -8.39 -1.92 -17.63
CA PRO A 53 -9.35 -2.12 -18.71
C PRO A 53 -9.29 -3.53 -19.31
N PRO A 54 -10.39 -4.02 -19.92
CA PRO A 54 -10.39 -5.28 -20.67
C PRO A 54 -9.30 -5.31 -21.75
N ALA A 55 -8.76 -6.49 -22.06
CA ALA A 55 -7.61 -6.60 -22.98
C ALA A 55 -7.94 -6.16 -24.41
N GLU A 56 -9.21 -6.27 -24.80
CA GLU A 56 -9.74 -5.80 -26.09
C GLU A 56 -9.75 -4.27 -26.21
N THR A 57 -9.56 -3.54 -25.10
CA THR A 57 -9.51 -2.07 -25.11
C THR A 57 -8.38 -1.62 -26.04
N PRO A 58 -8.69 -0.83 -27.09
CA PRO A 58 -7.67 -0.33 -28.00
C PRO A 58 -6.65 0.52 -27.23
N SER A 59 -5.38 0.19 -27.37
CA SER A 59 -4.30 1.08 -26.94
C SER A 59 -3.13 0.93 -27.91
N ASN A 60 -2.39 2.01 -28.11
CA ASN A 60 -1.11 1.93 -28.80
C ASN A 60 -0.01 1.77 -27.76
N LEU A 61 1.09 1.08 -28.09
CA LEU A 61 2.28 1.03 -27.24
C LEU A 61 2.93 2.40 -26.99
N LYS A 62 2.56 3.41 -27.79
CA LYS A 62 2.94 4.81 -27.56
C LYS A 62 2.19 5.45 -26.39
N ASP A 63 1.06 4.86 -25.99
CA ASP A 63 0.19 5.36 -24.94
C ASP A 63 0.64 4.73 -23.61
N VAL A 64 1.71 5.30 -23.05
CA VAL A 64 2.28 4.84 -21.77
C VAL A 64 1.32 5.17 -20.63
N VAL A 65 0.90 4.15 -19.89
CA VAL A 65 0.03 4.29 -18.70
C VAL A 65 0.89 4.65 -17.51
N HIS A 66 0.70 5.82 -16.93
CA HIS A 66 1.47 6.28 -15.78
C HIS A 66 0.76 5.91 -14.48
N LEU A 67 1.46 5.20 -13.59
CA LEU A 67 1.00 4.87 -12.24
C LEU A 67 1.78 5.68 -11.21
N THR A 68 1.19 5.84 -10.02
CA THR A 68 1.75 6.69 -8.95
C THR A 68 2.74 5.95 -8.05
N GLU A 69 2.88 4.65 -8.22
CA GLU A 69 3.70 3.77 -7.42
C GLU A 69 5.10 3.63 -8.02
N THR A 70 6.08 3.39 -7.16
CA THR A 70 7.47 3.19 -7.56
C THR A 70 7.66 1.84 -8.27
N ALA A 71 8.75 1.72 -9.02
CA ALA A 71 9.11 0.51 -9.73
C ALA A 71 9.14 -0.71 -8.81
N ASN A 72 9.71 -0.58 -7.61
CA ASN A 72 9.77 -1.68 -6.63
C ASN A 72 8.39 -2.25 -6.28
N ILE A 73 7.41 -1.37 -6.01
CA ILE A 73 6.04 -1.79 -5.68
C ILE A 73 5.38 -2.44 -6.90
N LEU A 74 5.53 -1.84 -8.08
CA LEU A 74 4.96 -2.38 -9.31
C LEU A 74 5.59 -3.73 -9.70
N GLU A 75 6.89 -3.94 -9.47
CA GLU A 75 7.57 -5.22 -9.70
C GLU A 75 6.99 -6.34 -8.83
N MET A 76 6.72 -6.04 -7.56
CA MET A 76 6.06 -6.99 -6.66
C MET A 76 4.65 -7.34 -7.13
N LEU A 77 3.87 -6.34 -7.53
CA LEU A 77 2.51 -6.55 -8.07
C LEU A 77 2.53 -7.36 -9.36
N PHE A 78 3.37 -7.00 -10.33
CA PHE A 78 3.44 -7.71 -11.60
C PHE A 78 4.04 -9.11 -11.45
N SER A 79 4.85 -9.37 -10.42
CA SER A 79 5.33 -10.73 -10.13
C SER A 79 4.20 -11.71 -9.81
N CYS A 80 3.06 -11.24 -9.29
CA CYS A 80 1.92 -12.12 -8.99
C CYS A 80 1.04 -12.47 -10.21
N ILE A 81 1.21 -11.79 -11.35
CA ILE A 81 0.40 -12.03 -12.57
C ILE A 81 1.18 -12.75 -13.68
N TYR A 82 2.47 -13.02 -13.45
CA TYR A 82 3.33 -13.81 -14.32
C TYR A 82 3.76 -15.09 -13.60
N PRO A 83 4.10 -16.17 -14.33
CA PRO A 83 4.59 -17.41 -13.76
C PRO A 83 6.03 -17.25 -13.23
N ARG A 84 6.16 -16.52 -12.12
CA ARG A 84 7.39 -16.24 -11.40
C ARG A 84 7.22 -16.59 -9.92
N PRO A 85 8.32 -16.79 -9.17
CA PRO A 85 8.24 -16.91 -7.71
C PRO A 85 7.51 -15.70 -7.11
N PHE A 86 6.65 -15.97 -6.14
CA PHE A 86 5.95 -14.92 -5.42
C PHE A 86 6.97 -14.09 -4.62
N PRO A 87 6.90 -12.75 -4.63
CA PRO A 87 7.84 -11.93 -3.87
C PRO A 87 7.70 -12.21 -2.37
N SER A 88 8.83 -12.35 -1.68
CA SER A 88 8.80 -12.48 -0.21
C SER A 88 8.28 -11.17 0.39
N LEU A 89 7.32 -11.29 1.32
CA LEU A 89 6.83 -10.16 2.11
C LEU A 89 7.54 -10.02 3.46
N GLU A 90 8.26 -11.06 3.90
CA GLU A 90 8.90 -11.13 5.22
C GLU A 90 10.03 -10.11 5.40
N GLU A 91 10.72 -9.79 4.30
CA GLU A 91 11.88 -8.89 4.31
C GLU A 91 11.50 -7.42 4.10
N LEU A 92 10.22 -7.13 3.84
CA LEU A 92 9.77 -5.76 3.63
C LEU A 92 9.69 -5.01 4.95
N ASP A 93 10.24 -3.79 4.94
CA ASP A 93 9.91 -2.84 5.99
C ASP A 93 8.41 -2.50 5.93
N PHE A 94 7.86 -2.11 7.08
CA PHE A 94 6.42 -1.91 7.20
C PHE A 94 5.89 -0.76 6.33
N ASP A 95 6.70 0.27 6.04
CA ASP A 95 6.26 1.38 5.19
C ASP A 95 6.14 0.93 3.74
N THR A 96 7.13 0.21 3.22
CA THR A 96 7.07 -0.40 1.89
C THR A 96 5.92 -1.41 1.80
N PHE A 97 5.71 -2.21 2.85
CA PHE A 97 4.57 -3.13 2.92
C PHE A 97 3.23 -2.38 2.83
N MET A 98 3.05 -1.30 3.59
CA MET A 98 1.81 -0.52 3.51
C MET A 98 1.60 0.08 2.12
N LEU A 99 2.65 0.60 1.46
CA LEU A 99 2.56 1.10 0.08
C LEU A 99 2.13 -0.01 -0.90
N LEU A 100 2.65 -1.23 -0.72
CA LEU A 100 2.26 -2.38 -1.53
C LEU A 100 0.79 -2.75 -1.33
N VAL A 101 0.31 -2.79 -0.08
CA VAL A 101 -1.09 -3.11 0.23
C VAL A 101 -2.03 -2.07 -0.38
N GLU A 102 -1.71 -0.79 -0.24
CA GLU A 102 -2.52 0.30 -0.83
C GLU A 102 -2.61 0.20 -2.34
N ALA A 103 -1.49 -0.09 -3.00
CA ALA A 103 -1.44 -0.28 -4.44
C ALA A 103 -2.20 -1.54 -4.88
N ALA A 104 -2.07 -2.63 -4.12
CA ALA A 104 -2.75 -3.88 -4.39
C ALA A 104 -4.27 -3.72 -4.33
N GLU A 105 -4.80 -3.04 -3.31
CA GLU A 105 -6.23 -2.71 -3.21
C GLU A 105 -6.67 -1.75 -4.33
N LYS A 106 -5.92 -0.67 -4.56
CA LYS A 106 -6.24 0.36 -5.57
C LYS A 106 -6.40 -0.22 -6.98
N TYR A 107 -5.52 -1.14 -7.37
CA TYR A 107 -5.57 -1.79 -8.68
C TYR A 107 -6.21 -3.18 -8.64
N GLN A 108 -6.68 -3.60 -7.46
CA GLN A 108 -7.36 -4.87 -7.22
C GLN A 108 -6.53 -6.09 -7.66
N PHE A 109 -5.25 -6.17 -7.28
CA PHE A 109 -4.41 -7.35 -7.46
C PHE A 109 -4.78 -8.42 -6.43
N PHE A 110 -5.79 -9.23 -6.72
CA PHE A 110 -6.36 -10.18 -5.76
C PHE A 110 -5.34 -11.17 -5.18
N GLY A 111 -4.39 -11.64 -5.99
CA GLY A 111 -3.30 -12.51 -5.53
C GLY A 111 -2.41 -11.83 -4.50
N MET A 112 -2.05 -10.56 -4.73
CA MET A 112 -1.26 -9.78 -3.77
C MET A 112 -2.06 -9.44 -2.53
N ILE A 113 -3.32 -9.03 -2.66
CA ILE A 113 -4.21 -8.77 -1.52
C ILE A 113 -4.25 -10.00 -0.61
N CYS A 114 -4.43 -11.20 -1.16
CA CYS A 114 -4.42 -12.43 -0.38
C CYS A 114 -3.11 -12.65 0.39
N ALA A 115 -1.96 -12.50 -0.28
CA ALA A 115 -0.65 -12.65 0.35
C ALA A 115 -0.40 -11.59 1.45
N CYS A 116 -0.74 -10.33 1.17
CA CYS A 116 -0.68 -9.25 2.14
C CYS A 116 -1.51 -9.55 3.38
N ARG A 117 -2.73 -10.10 3.22
CA ARG A 117 -3.58 -10.49 4.35
C ARG A 117 -2.95 -11.58 5.21
N LEU A 118 -2.26 -12.55 4.61
CA LEU A 118 -1.53 -13.58 5.35
C LEU A 118 -0.39 -12.94 6.16
N HIS A 119 0.39 -12.05 5.54
CA HIS A 119 1.47 -11.35 6.24
C HIS A 119 0.94 -10.42 7.35
N MET A 120 -0.21 -9.77 7.17
CA MET A 120 -0.87 -9.02 8.24
C MET A 120 -1.16 -9.88 9.46
N LYS A 121 -1.52 -11.16 9.29
CA LYS A 121 -1.77 -12.07 10.43
C LYS A 121 -0.53 -12.28 11.28
N GLU A 122 0.65 -12.31 10.68
CA GLU A 122 1.93 -12.42 11.39
C GLU A 122 2.20 -11.16 12.23
N ILE A 123 1.79 -9.98 11.73
CA ILE A 123 1.85 -8.71 12.47
C ILE A 123 0.79 -8.67 13.58
N LEU A 124 -0.41 -9.21 13.35
CA LEU A 124 -1.47 -9.25 14.37
C LEU A 124 -1.10 -10.20 15.51
N TYR A 125 -0.56 -11.37 15.18
CA TYR A 125 -0.26 -12.44 16.11
C TYR A 125 1.20 -12.87 15.97
N PRO A 126 2.16 -12.05 16.45
CA PRO A 126 3.57 -12.40 16.35
C PRO A 126 3.84 -13.70 17.10
N THR A 127 4.46 -14.65 16.40
CA THR A 127 4.77 -15.98 16.94
C THR A 127 6.00 -15.98 17.85
N ASP A 128 6.88 -14.98 17.70
CA ASP A 128 8.14 -14.91 18.44
C ASP A 128 7.90 -14.48 19.92
N PRO A 129 8.32 -15.29 20.90
CA PRO A 129 8.13 -15.02 22.33
C PRO A 129 8.81 -13.73 22.82
N ASP A 130 9.84 -13.22 22.12
CA ASP A 130 10.57 -12.02 22.53
C ASP A 130 9.75 -10.72 22.36
N PHE A 131 8.72 -10.72 21.51
CA PHE A 131 7.80 -9.58 21.39
C PHE A 131 7.02 -9.30 22.68
N SER A 132 6.80 -10.32 23.53
CA SER A 132 6.09 -10.14 24.80
C SER A 132 6.95 -9.49 25.89
N THR A 133 8.27 -9.51 25.77
CA THR A 133 9.18 -9.03 26.83
C THR A 133 9.79 -7.66 26.51
N ASN A 134 9.95 -7.33 25.22
CA ASN A 134 10.58 -6.08 24.79
C ASN A 134 9.56 -4.93 24.62
N PHE A 135 9.69 -3.88 25.43
CA PHE A 135 8.81 -2.71 25.38
C PHE A 135 8.86 -1.95 24.05
N THR A 136 10.05 -1.78 23.46
CA THR A 136 10.23 -1.07 22.18
C THR A 136 9.55 -1.82 21.04
N LEU A 137 9.69 -3.15 21.00
CA LEU A 137 9.02 -3.98 20.00
C LEU A 137 7.49 -3.93 20.14
N LYS A 138 6.98 -3.87 21.38
CA LYS A 138 5.53 -3.70 21.62
C LYS A 138 5.01 -2.37 21.12
N LEU A 139 5.75 -1.29 21.34
CA LEU A 139 5.32 0.05 20.92
C LEU A 139 5.30 0.17 19.39
N ASP A 140 6.32 -0.36 18.71
CA ASP A 140 6.36 -0.46 17.25
C ASP A 140 5.19 -1.30 16.69
N LEU A 141 4.96 -2.48 17.27
CA LEU A 141 3.86 -3.35 16.89
C LEU A 141 2.49 -2.67 17.06
N HIS A 142 2.35 -1.87 18.11
CA HIS A 142 1.13 -1.13 18.38
C HIS A 142 0.86 -0.08 17.29
N ALA A 143 1.88 0.71 16.92
CA ALA A 143 1.79 1.67 15.83
C ALA A 143 1.43 1.00 14.49
N LYS A 144 2.02 -0.17 14.20
CA LYS A 144 1.70 -0.97 13.01
C LYS A 144 0.23 -1.40 12.98
N ARG A 145 -0.30 -1.93 14.09
CA ARG A 145 -1.71 -2.35 14.20
C ARG A 145 -2.69 -1.19 14.04
N ILE A 146 -2.37 -0.02 14.60
CA ILE A 146 -3.13 1.21 14.41
C ILE A 146 -3.19 1.59 12.92
N ARG A 147 -2.05 1.55 12.22
CA ARG A 147 -2.01 1.83 10.77
C ARG A 147 -2.79 0.80 9.95
N LEU A 148 -2.73 -0.48 10.33
CA LEU A 148 -3.55 -1.52 9.71
C LEU A 148 -5.05 -1.28 9.95
N LEU A 149 -5.45 -0.78 11.12
CA LEU A 149 -6.84 -0.44 11.38
C LEU A 149 -7.31 0.71 10.49
N HIS A 150 -6.49 1.76 10.36
CA HIS A 150 -6.80 2.87 9.46
C HIS A 150 -6.98 2.38 8.02
N PHE A 151 -6.05 1.55 7.53
CA PHE A 151 -6.19 0.88 6.23
C PHE A 151 -7.50 0.08 6.12
N ALA A 152 -7.79 -0.77 7.11
CA ALA A 152 -8.97 -1.63 7.11
C ALA A 152 -10.27 -0.83 7.05
N ILE A 153 -10.35 0.30 7.78
CA ILE A 153 -11.50 1.20 7.74
C ILE A 153 -11.66 1.84 6.37
N ARG A 154 -10.57 2.33 5.75
CA ARG A 154 -10.63 3.00 4.44
C ARG A 154 -11.10 2.09 3.32
N HIS A 155 -10.76 0.80 3.39
CA HIS A 155 -11.07 -0.20 2.37
C HIS A 155 -12.24 -1.14 2.75
N ASP A 156 -12.99 -0.85 3.83
CA ASP A 156 -14.08 -1.69 4.37
C ASP A 156 -13.68 -3.18 4.58
N VAL A 157 -12.47 -3.42 5.09
CA VAL A 157 -11.94 -4.77 5.35
C VAL A 157 -12.44 -5.29 6.70
N ARG A 158 -13.71 -5.69 6.73
CA ARG A 158 -14.47 -5.96 7.97
C ARG A 158 -13.86 -6.98 8.91
N ASP A 159 -13.36 -8.09 8.38
CA ASP A 159 -12.77 -9.14 9.20
C ASP A 159 -11.45 -8.70 9.85
N LEU A 160 -10.65 -7.89 9.15
CA LEU A 160 -9.47 -7.26 9.73
C LEU A 160 -9.85 -6.22 10.82
N ILE A 161 -10.94 -5.46 10.62
CA ILE A 161 -11.45 -4.53 11.64
C ILE A 161 -11.84 -5.27 12.92
N GLU A 162 -12.60 -6.37 12.83
CA GLU A 162 -13.06 -7.10 14.01
C GLU A 162 -11.90 -7.73 14.79
N GLU A 163 -10.87 -8.23 14.10
CA GLU A 163 -9.67 -8.75 14.77
C GLU A 163 -8.88 -7.66 15.46
N LEU A 164 -8.64 -6.54 14.76
CA LEU A 164 -7.92 -5.40 15.33
C LEU A 164 -8.67 -4.78 16.49
N ARG A 165 -10.01 -4.76 16.45
CA ARG A 165 -10.86 -4.28 17.54
C ARG A 165 -10.58 -5.01 18.85
N VAL A 166 -10.47 -6.34 18.81
CA VAL A 166 -10.17 -7.14 20.01
C VAL A 166 -8.76 -6.85 20.52
N ILE A 167 -7.80 -6.72 19.60
CA ILE A 167 -6.38 -6.46 19.93
C ILE A 167 -6.18 -5.06 20.50
N LEU A 168 -6.88 -4.06 19.97
CA LEU A 168 -6.72 -2.63 20.29
C LEU A 168 -7.71 -2.12 21.35
N VAL A 169 -8.47 -3.01 22.00
CA VAL A 169 -9.52 -2.61 22.98
C VAL A 169 -9.00 -1.77 24.15
N ASN A 170 -7.75 -2.00 24.56
CA ASN A 170 -7.13 -1.31 25.71
C ASN A 170 -6.32 -0.07 25.30
N VAL A 171 -6.40 0.33 24.03
CA VAL A 171 -5.64 1.45 23.49
C VAL A 171 -6.35 2.75 23.88
N PRO A 172 -5.63 3.74 24.42
CA PRO A 172 -6.22 5.03 24.75
C PRO A 172 -6.95 5.64 23.55
N LEU A 173 -8.14 6.18 23.79
CA LEU A 173 -8.93 6.84 22.74
C LEU A 173 -8.19 8.03 22.11
N SER A 174 -7.28 8.66 22.84
CA SER A 174 -6.38 9.70 22.31
C SER A 174 -5.58 9.22 21.09
N ASP A 175 -5.15 7.97 21.11
CA ASP A 175 -4.28 7.39 20.08
C ASP A 175 -5.12 6.91 18.87
N MET A 176 -6.43 6.80 19.06
CA MET A 176 -7.41 6.36 18.06
C MET A 176 -8.19 7.53 17.44
N ALA A 177 -8.16 8.70 18.10
CA ALA A 177 -8.95 9.88 17.76
C ALA A 177 -8.77 10.38 16.33
N GLU A 178 -7.57 10.23 15.76
CA GLU A 178 -7.25 10.67 14.39
C GLU A 178 -7.72 9.69 13.31
N ILE A 179 -8.09 8.46 13.71
CA ILE A 179 -8.37 7.35 12.78
C ILE A 179 -9.86 7.05 12.74
N LEU A 180 -10.53 7.21 13.89
CA LEU A 180 -11.96 6.95 13.98
C LEU A 180 -12.72 7.96 13.11
N PRO A 181 -13.63 7.47 12.24
CA PRO A 181 -14.48 8.36 11.46
C PRO A 181 -15.22 9.37 12.35
N PRO A 182 -15.46 10.61 11.87
CA PRO A 182 -16.11 11.66 12.67
C PRO A 182 -17.48 11.28 13.22
N HIS A 183 -18.19 10.36 12.53
CA HIS A 183 -19.48 9.85 12.96
C HIS A 183 -19.39 8.80 14.09
N ILE A 184 -18.20 8.27 14.37
CA ILE A 184 -17.91 7.34 15.48
C ILE A 184 -17.29 8.10 16.66
N TYR A 185 -16.42 9.06 16.38
CA TYR A 185 -15.77 9.88 17.40
C TYR A 185 -15.59 11.32 16.89
N MET A 186 -16.12 12.28 17.64
CA MET A 186 -15.92 13.71 17.40
C MET A 186 -15.47 14.37 18.71
N PRO A 187 -14.29 15.03 18.74
CA PRO A 187 -13.88 15.81 19.89
C PRO A 187 -14.90 16.89 20.23
N TRP A 188 -15.27 16.98 21.51
CA TRP A 188 -16.24 17.96 22.03
C TRP A 188 -15.99 19.43 21.58
N PRO A 189 -14.76 19.93 21.41
CA PRO A 189 -14.54 21.29 20.91
C PRO A 189 -15.01 21.52 19.47
N LEU A 190 -15.13 20.47 18.65
CA LEU A 190 -15.51 20.56 17.24
C LEU A 190 -17.03 20.42 17.02
N SER A 191 -17.79 19.96 18.01
CA SER A 191 -19.25 19.77 17.89
C SER A 191 -20.06 21.06 18.05
N GLY A 192 -19.43 22.17 18.46
CA GLY A 192 -20.12 23.43 18.74
C GLY A 192 -20.28 24.40 17.56
N THR A 193 -19.77 24.09 16.36
CA THR A 193 -19.76 25.02 15.21
C THR A 193 -21.00 24.92 14.31
N GLU A 194 -21.90 23.97 14.52
CA GLU A 194 -23.10 23.78 13.68
C GLU A 194 -24.35 24.53 14.16
N THR A 195 -24.35 25.23 15.31
CA THR A 195 -25.61 25.74 15.92
C THR A 195 -25.82 27.26 15.86
N THR A 196 -25.36 27.98 14.84
CA THR A 196 -25.71 29.42 14.70
C THR A 196 -26.01 29.86 13.27
N ARG A 197 -27.11 29.37 12.67
CA ARG A 197 -27.85 30.09 11.60
C ARG A 197 -29.32 29.70 11.53
N GLU A 198 -30.09 29.94 12.58
CA GLU A 198 -31.54 30.23 12.44
C GLU A 198 -31.95 31.21 13.54
N THR A 199 -32.05 32.50 13.19
CA THR A 199 -33.09 33.45 13.63
C THR A 199 -32.94 34.76 12.85
#